data_AF-A0A7S2C2M8-F1
#
_entry.id   AF-A0A7S2C2M8-F1
#
_cell.length_a   1.000
_cell.length_b   1.000
_cell.length_c   1.000
_cell.angle_alpha   90.00
_cell.angle_beta   90.00
_cell.angle_gamma   90.00
#
_symmetry.space_group_name_H-M   'P 1'
#
loop_
_entity.id
_entity.type
_entity.pdbx_description
1 polymer ?
#
loop_
_entity_poly.entity_id
_entity_poly.type
_entity_poly.pdbx_seq_one_letter_code
_entity_poly.pdbx_strand_id
1 'polypeptide(L)'
;VSASPMKDDIMSWTAVMFGPDDTPWEGGTFQLEVMFTEEFPTKPPHVKFLTKMFHPNIYNNGEICLDILQNQWSPIYDISAILTSIQSLLTDPNPTSPANNEAARLWSENRREYNRRVTQIVEESWAAADALCADEDAGAADEAEVKED
;
A
#
# COMPACT_ATOMS: atom_id res chain seq x y z
N VAL A 1 -3.81 7.93 -5.28
CA VAL A 1 -3.64 7.45 -3.89
C VAL A 1 -4.64 8.16 -2.99
N SER A 2 -5.15 7.49 -1.97
CA SER A 2 -6.05 8.05 -0.93
C SER A 2 -5.63 7.53 0.45
N ALA A 3 -5.82 8.31 1.51
CA ALA A 3 -5.58 7.88 2.89
C ALA A 3 -6.45 8.64 3.89
N SER A 4 -6.87 7.97 4.95
CA SER A 4 -7.67 8.55 6.04
C SER A 4 -7.35 7.89 7.38
N PRO A 5 -7.46 8.65 8.50
CA PRO A 5 -7.34 8.07 9.84
C PRO A 5 -8.45 7.05 10.11
N MET A 6 -8.16 6.05 10.95
CA MET A 6 -9.17 5.15 11.49
C MET A 6 -10.09 5.92 12.47
N LYS A 7 -11.37 5.50 12.57
CA LYS A 7 -12.42 6.20 13.34
C LYS A 7 -12.02 6.54 14.78
N ASP A 8 -11.31 5.61 15.44
CA ASP A 8 -10.97 5.70 16.87
C ASP A 8 -9.48 5.96 17.13
N ASP A 9 -8.65 6.06 16.08
CA ASP A 9 -7.21 6.25 16.23
C ASP A 9 -6.62 7.13 15.10
N ILE A 10 -6.31 8.38 15.44
CA ILE A 10 -5.67 9.34 14.52
C ILE A 10 -4.20 8.97 14.19
N MET A 11 -3.58 8.10 14.98
CA MET A 11 -2.22 7.61 14.74
C MET A 11 -2.19 6.39 13.83
N SER A 12 -3.35 5.82 13.47
CA SER A 12 -3.45 4.69 12.56
C SER A 12 -4.30 5.10 11.36
N TRP A 13 -3.73 5.01 10.17
CA TRP A 13 -4.40 5.40 8.93
C TRP A 13 -4.47 4.22 7.97
N THR A 14 -5.58 4.14 7.25
CA THR A 14 -5.72 3.24 6.10
C THR A 14 -5.52 4.04 4.83
N ALA A 15 -4.73 3.51 3.91
CA ALA A 15 -4.52 4.08 2.60
C ALA A 15 -4.90 3.09 1.49
N VAL A 16 -5.43 3.63 0.40
CA VAL A 16 -5.74 2.89 -0.82
C VAL A 16 -4.93 3.45 -1.97
N MET A 17 -4.25 2.55 -2.68
CA MET A 17 -3.42 2.85 -3.83
C MET A 17 -3.91 2.05 -5.03
N PHE A 18 -4.28 2.76 -6.09
CA PHE A 18 -4.52 2.14 -7.38
C PHE A 18 -3.21 1.84 -8.07
N GLY A 19 -3.16 0.69 -8.73
CA GLY A 19 -2.03 0.30 -9.55
C GLY A 19 -1.77 1.31 -10.67
N PRO A 20 -0.51 1.70 -10.92
CA PRO A 20 -0.18 2.64 -11.98
C PRO A 20 -0.55 2.10 -13.36
N ASP A 21 -1.06 2.99 -14.21
CA ASP A 21 -1.34 2.71 -15.62
C ASP A 21 -0.08 2.28 -16.37
N ASP A 22 -0.23 1.51 -17.44
CA ASP A 22 0.86 1.00 -18.28
C ASP A 22 1.87 0.11 -17.51
N THR A 23 1.46 -0.44 -16.37
CA THR A 23 2.25 -1.40 -15.59
C THR A 23 1.48 -2.70 -15.35
N PRO A 24 2.14 -3.82 -14.99
CA PRO A 24 1.44 -5.05 -14.62
C PRO A 24 0.50 -4.90 -13.42
N TRP A 25 0.62 -3.81 -12.66
CA TRP A 25 -0.22 -3.50 -11.50
C TRP A 25 -1.54 -2.82 -11.88
N GLU A 26 -1.69 -2.35 -13.11
CA GLU A 26 -2.87 -1.62 -13.60
C GLU A 26 -4.18 -2.35 -13.26
N GLY A 27 -5.18 -1.58 -12.80
CA GLY A 27 -6.47 -2.12 -12.36
C GLY A 27 -6.47 -2.73 -10.95
N GLY A 28 -5.32 -2.84 -10.29
CA GLY A 28 -5.22 -3.30 -8.90
C GLY A 28 -5.62 -2.24 -7.87
N THR A 29 -6.14 -2.69 -6.72
CA THR A 29 -6.52 -1.83 -5.58
C THR A 29 -5.81 -2.33 -4.32
N PHE A 30 -4.73 -1.65 -3.93
CA PHE A 30 -3.87 -2.09 -2.85
C PHE A 30 -4.12 -1.29 -1.57
N GLN A 31 -4.33 -1.99 -0.48
CA GLN A 31 -4.51 -1.41 0.85
C GLN A 31 -3.19 -1.35 1.59
N LEU A 32 -2.96 -0.25 2.27
CA LEU A 32 -1.80 0.00 3.11
C LEU A 32 -2.26 0.46 4.50
N GLU A 33 -1.45 0.14 5.49
CA GLU A 33 -1.54 0.68 6.84
C GLU A 33 -0.40 1.67 7.03
N VAL A 34 -0.72 2.83 7.60
CA VAL A 34 0.24 3.87 7.98
C VAL A 34 0.07 4.10 9.49
N MET A 35 1.10 3.76 10.27
CA MET A 35 1.11 3.94 11.73
C MET A 35 2.10 5.04 12.11
N PHE A 36 1.61 6.05 12.81
CA PHE A 36 2.39 7.15 13.37
C PHE A 36 2.83 6.81 14.78
N THR A 37 3.94 7.43 15.21
CA THR A 37 4.38 7.43 16.61
C THR A 37 4.44 8.87 17.10
N GLU A 38 4.59 9.07 18.41
CA GLU A 38 4.79 10.40 19.00
C GLU A 38 6.05 11.13 18.49
N GLU A 39 6.94 10.41 17.80
CA GLU A 39 8.16 10.98 17.22
C GLU A 39 7.95 11.55 15.81
N PHE A 40 6.78 11.39 15.20
CA PHE A 40 6.45 12.01 13.91
C PHE A 40 6.35 13.54 14.06
N PRO A 41 6.93 14.37 13.15
CA PRO A 41 7.58 14.00 11.89
C PRO A 41 9.11 13.84 11.97
N THR A 42 9.70 13.82 13.17
CA THR A 42 11.15 13.62 13.33
C THR A 42 11.57 12.23 12.86
N LYS A 43 10.75 11.21 13.14
CA LYS A 43 10.87 9.86 12.57
C LYS A 43 9.76 9.61 11.53
N PRO A 44 10.03 8.76 10.52
CA PRO A 44 9.01 8.39 9.54
C PRO A 44 7.87 7.60 10.21
N PRO A 45 6.66 7.63 9.65
CA PRO A 45 5.64 6.66 10.02
C PRO A 45 6.03 5.28 9.52
N HIS A 46 5.48 4.26 10.15
CA HIS A 46 5.60 2.89 9.69
C HIS A 46 4.55 2.62 8.60
N VAL A 47 4.97 2.15 7.42
CA VAL A 47 4.07 1.90 6.28
C VAL A 47 4.27 0.50 5.76
N LYS A 48 3.17 -0.26 5.64
CA LYS A 48 3.18 -1.60 5.06
C LYS A 48 1.94 -1.84 4.19
N PHE A 49 2.06 -2.73 3.22
CA PHE A 49 0.91 -3.24 2.49
C PHE A 49 0.12 -4.24 3.35
N LEU A 50 -1.20 -4.07 3.39
CA LEU A 50 -2.13 -5.07 3.90
C LEU A 50 -2.49 -6.08 2.80
N THR A 51 -2.59 -5.59 1.55
CA THR A 51 -2.70 -6.48 0.39
C THR A 51 -1.40 -7.26 0.22
N LYS A 52 -1.51 -8.56 -0.06
CA LYS A 52 -0.34 -9.40 -0.32
C LYS A 52 0.35 -8.92 -1.60
N MET A 53 1.67 -8.70 -1.54
CA MET A 53 2.42 -8.15 -2.68
C MET A 53 3.45 -9.13 -3.22
N PHE A 54 3.67 -9.08 -4.53
CA PHE A 54 4.79 -9.74 -5.21
C PHE A 54 5.65 -8.70 -5.93
N HIS A 55 6.56 -8.04 -5.20
CA HIS A 55 7.36 -6.92 -5.70
C HIS A 55 8.80 -6.99 -5.19
N PRO A 56 9.84 -6.61 -5.99
CA PRO A 56 11.24 -6.69 -5.57
C PRO A 56 11.57 -5.98 -4.26
N ASN A 57 10.91 -4.86 -3.96
CA ASN A 57 11.15 -4.04 -2.75
C ASN A 57 10.07 -4.17 -1.66
N ILE A 58 9.17 -5.14 -1.76
CA ILE A 58 8.14 -5.38 -0.73
C ILE A 58 8.34 -6.79 -0.15
N TYR A 59 8.43 -6.89 1.17
CA TYR A 59 8.55 -8.16 1.88
C TYR A 59 7.23 -8.93 1.89
N ASN A 60 7.28 -10.23 2.17
CA ASN A 60 6.07 -11.08 2.21
C ASN A 60 5.06 -10.67 3.30
N ASN A 61 5.51 -9.96 4.34
CA ASN A 61 4.66 -9.41 5.39
C ASN A 61 4.14 -7.99 5.08
N GLY A 62 4.40 -7.47 3.87
CA GLY A 62 3.95 -6.16 3.42
C GLY A 62 4.91 -5.00 3.71
N GLU A 63 5.97 -5.23 4.50
CA GLU A 63 6.97 -4.19 4.78
C GLU A 63 7.62 -3.68 3.49
N ILE A 64 7.95 -2.39 3.46
CA ILE A 64 8.47 -1.71 2.27
C ILE A 64 9.94 -1.35 2.48
N CYS A 65 10.80 -1.82 1.59
CA CYS A 65 12.19 -1.37 1.52
C CYS A 65 12.28 -0.10 0.65
N LEU A 66 12.07 1.06 1.28
CA LEU A 66 12.16 2.39 0.65
C LEU A 66 13.01 3.31 1.52
N ASP A 67 13.99 3.98 0.93
CA ASP A 67 15.01 4.77 1.63
C ASP A 67 14.45 5.99 2.34
N ILE A 68 13.43 6.65 1.77
CA ILE A 68 12.76 7.78 2.42
C ILE A 68 12.02 7.37 3.70
N LEU A 69 11.68 6.08 3.88
CA LEU A 69 11.12 5.56 5.13
C LEU A 69 12.21 5.09 6.12
N GLN A 70 13.49 5.27 5.76
CA GLN A 70 14.64 4.79 6.53
C GLN A 70 15.66 5.92 6.71
N ASN A 71 16.82 5.81 6.07
CA ASN A 71 17.97 6.70 6.25
C ASN A 71 17.88 8.01 5.45
N GLN A 72 16.94 8.13 4.51
CA GLN A 72 16.69 9.34 3.73
C GLN A 72 15.40 10.07 4.16
N TRP A 73 14.85 9.72 5.33
CA TRP A 73 13.68 10.42 5.88
C TRP A 73 14.00 11.90 6.13
N SER A 74 13.02 12.75 5.82
CA SER A 74 13.04 14.17 6.13
C SER A 74 11.66 14.59 6.65
N PRO A 75 11.58 15.37 7.75
CA PRO A 75 10.30 15.87 8.29
C PRO A 75 9.47 16.73 7.33
N ILE A 76 10.01 17.07 6.15
CA ILE A 76 9.30 17.79 5.08
C ILE A 76 8.35 16.89 4.29
N TYR A 77 8.52 15.57 4.36
CA TYR A 77 7.65 14.64 3.65
C TYR A 77 6.31 14.52 4.36
N ASP A 78 5.24 14.77 3.61
CA ASP A 78 3.88 14.48 4.04
C ASP A 78 3.45 13.08 3.56
N ILE A 79 2.25 12.67 4.00
CA ILE A 79 1.68 11.37 3.66
C ILE A 79 1.49 11.23 2.14
N SER A 80 1.12 12.31 1.45
CA SER A 80 0.95 12.32 0.01
C SER A 80 2.26 12.01 -0.71
N ALA A 81 3.37 12.63 -0.28
CA ALA A 81 4.70 12.38 -0.81
C ALA A 81 5.12 10.92 -0.60
N ILE A 82 4.93 10.39 0.62
CA ILE A 82 5.24 8.99 0.94
C ILE A 82 4.49 8.02 0.02
N LEU A 83 3.17 8.18 -0.09
CA LEU A 83 2.34 7.29 -0.92
C LEU A 83 2.66 7.43 -2.41
N THR A 84 3.00 8.63 -2.87
CA THR A 84 3.42 8.86 -4.27
C THR A 84 4.75 8.17 -4.56
N SER A 85 5.70 8.22 -3.63
CA SER A 85 6.99 7.50 -3.74
C SER A 85 6.80 5.98 -3.75
N ILE A 86 5.91 5.44 -2.91
CA ILE A 86 5.56 4.02 -2.93
C ILE A 86 4.89 3.64 -4.27
N GLN A 87 3.99 4.47 -4.79
CA GLN A 87 3.36 4.22 -6.10
C GLN A 87 4.40 4.21 -7.22
N SER A 88 5.37 5.13 -7.17
CA SER A 88 6.48 5.18 -8.14
C SER A 88 7.37 3.94 -8.06
N LEU A 89 7.56 3.39 -6.86
CA LEU A 89 8.32 2.16 -6.62
C LEU A 89 7.68 0.95 -7.30
N LEU A 90 6.34 0.90 -7.43
CA LEU A 90 5.65 -0.17 -8.16
C LEU A 90 5.97 -0.14 -9.67
N THR A 91 6.19 1.05 -10.23
CA THR A 91 6.54 1.24 -11.65
C THR A 91 8.01 0.95 -11.91
N ASP A 92 8.90 1.45 -11.05
CA ASP A 92 10.36 1.29 -11.18
C ASP A 92 10.96 0.69 -9.90
N PRO A 93 11.00 -0.66 -9.79
CA PRO A 93 11.59 -1.34 -8.65
C PRO A 93 13.09 -1.08 -8.56
N ASN A 94 13.61 -0.89 -7.35
CA ASN A 94 15.04 -0.75 -7.11
C ASN A 94 15.72 -2.14 -6.99
N PRO A 95 16.56 -2.56 -7.95
CA PRO A 95 17.17 -3.89 -7.93
C PRO A 95 18.41 -4.00 -7.02
N THR A 96 18.92 -2.89 -6.47
CA THR A 96 20.19 -2.89 -5.72
C THR A 96 20.08 -3.52 -4.32
N SER A 97 18.89 -3.56 -3.73
CA SER A 97 18.64 -4.22 -2.44
C SER A 97 17.21 -4.81 -2.41
N PRO A 98 17.03 -6.02 -2.95
CA PRO A 98 15.70 -6.62 -3.04
C PRO A 98 15.24 -7.14 -1.67
N ALA A 99 14.03 -6.73 -1.26
CA ALA A 99 13.30 -7.32 -0.15
C ALA A 99 12.76 -8.72 -0.51
N ASN A 100 12.41 -8.91 -1.78
CA ASN A 100 11.95 -10.18 -2.34
C ASN A 100 12.87 -10.63 -3.47
N ASN A 101 13.79 -11.54 -3.15
CA ASN A 101 14.78 -12.08 -4.08
C ASN A 101 14.14 -12.79 -5.29
N GLU A 102 13.00 -13.46 -5.08
CA GLU A 102 12.32 -14.16 -6.17
C GLU A 102 11.69 -13.16 -7.16
N ALA A 103 10.99 -12.14 -6.65
CA ALA A 103 10.42 -11.09 -7.47
C ALA A 103 11.51 -10.33 -8.23
N ALA A 104 12.63 -10.00 -7.58
CA ALA A 104 13.77 -9.33 -8.22
C ALA A 104 14.42 -10.17 -9.33
N ARG A 105 14.60 -11.48 -9.09
CA ARG A 105 15.11 -12.40 -10.10
C ARG A 105 14.17 -12.49 -11.29
N LEU A 106 12.87 -12.70 -11.06
CA LEU A 106 11.89 -12.79 -12.15
C LEU A 106 11.76 -11.46 -12.91
N TRP A 107 11.80 -10.32 -12.21
CA TRP A 107 11.81 -9.00 -12.84
C TRP A 107 12.96 -8.86 -13.85
N SER A 108 14.13 -9.38 -13.51
CA SER A 108 15.36 -9.23 -14.31
C SER A 108 15.49 -10.31 -15.40
N GLU A 109 15.20 -11.57 -15.08
CA GLU A 109 15.46 -12.73 -15.94
C GLU A 109 14.22 -13.21 -16.71
N ASN A 110 13.01 -13.00 -16.18
CA ASN A 110 11.78 -13.54 -16.75
C ASN A 110 10.59 -12.62 -16.51
N ARG A 111 10.58 -11.50 -17.26
CA ARG A 111 9.53 -10.48 -17.16
C ARG A 111 8.14 -11.04 -17.38
N ARG A 112 8.00 -12.08 -18.21
CA ARG A 112 6.71 -12.73 -18.49
C ARG A 112 6.13 -13.41 -17.25
N GLU A 113 6.92 -14.20 -16.53
CA GLU A 113 6.44 -14.86 -15.30
C GLU A 113 6.27 -13.85 -14.16
N TYR A 114 7.14 -12.83 -14.07
CA TYR A 114 6.93 -11.72 -13.14
C TYR A 114 5.55 -11.07 -13.37
N ASN A 115 5.26 -10.65 -14.60
CA ASN A 115 3.99 -10.03 -14.94
C ASN A 115 2.81 -10.96 -14.64
N ARG A 116 2.93 -12.26 -14.95
CA ARG A 116 1.88 -13.25 -14.65
C ARG A 116 1.55 -13.29 -13.15
N ARG A 117 2.56 -13.27 -12.28
CA ARG A 117 2.37 -13.27 -10.83
C ARG A 117 1.79 -11.95 -10.33
N VAL A 118 2.22 -10.82 -10.88
CA VAL A 118 1.65 -9.51 -10.51
C VAL A 118 0.18 -9.43 -10.91
N THR A 119 -0.21 -9.92 -12.09
CA THR A 119 -1.62 -9.97 -12.51
C THR A 119 -2.47 -10.80 -11.55
N GLN A 120 -1.94 -11.90 -11.00
CA GLN A 120 -2.66 -12.66 -9.96
C GLN A 120 -2.89 -11.83 -8.70
N ILE A 121 -1.91 -11.02 -8.29
CA ILE A 121 -2.07 -10.10 -7.16
C ILE A 121 -3.12 -9.02 -7.45
N VAL A 122 -3.16 -8.49 -8.68
CA VAL A 122 -4.18 -7.53 -9.12
C VAL A 122 -5.58 -8.13 -8.98
N GLU A 123 -5.80 -9.34 -9.49
CA GLU A 123 -7.09 -10.04 -9.39
C GLU A 123 -7.47 -10.31 -7.92
N GLU A 124 -6.52 -10.76 -7.09
CA GLU A 124 -6.73 -10.99 -5.65
C GLU A 124 -7.07 -9.70 -4.89
N SER A 125 -6.58 -8.55 -5.36
CA SER A 125 -6.80 -7.26 -4.71
C SER A 125 -8.27 -6.80 -4.75
N TRP A 126 -9.05 -7.27 -5.74
CA TRP A 126 -10.46 -6.90 -5.89
C TRP A 126 -11.33 -7.49 -4.78
N ALA A 127 -11.06 -8.72 -4.35
CA ALA A 127 -11.81 -9.34 -3.26
C ALA A 127 -11.63 -8.61 -1.93
N ALA A 128 -10.46 -8.01 -1.70
CA ALA A 128 -10.20 -7.19 -0.52
C ALA A 128 -10.88 -5.81 -0.62
N ALA A 129 -10.99 -5.25 -1.82
CA ALA A 129 -11.73 -4.01 -2.06
C ALA A 129 -13.24 -4.19 -1.83
N ASP A 130 -13.79 -5.31 -2.30
CA ASP A 130 -15.21 -5.65 -2.09
C ASP A 130 -15.56 -5.78 -0.60
N ALA A 131 -14.65 -6.30 0.21
CA ALA A 131 -14.84 -6.38 1.66
C ALA A 131 -14.95 -4.98 2.29
N LEU A 132 -14.04 -4.04 1.95
CA LEU A 132 -14.10 -2.67 2.48
C LEU A 132 -15.40 -1.94 2.12
N CYS A 133 -15.87 -2.10 0.88
CA CYS A 133 -17.13 -1.46 0.45
C CYS A 133 -18.34 -2.05 1.17
N ALA A 134 -18.31 -3.31 1.57
CA ALA A 134 -19.38 -3.92 2.36
C ALA A 134 -19.41 -3.39 3.80
N ASP A 135 -18.25 -3.06 4.36
CA ASP A 135 -18.12 -2.53 5.73
C ASP A 135 -18.68 -1.10 5.83
N GLU A 136 -18.49 -0.27 4.81
CA GLU A 136 -19.04 1.09 4.74
C GLU A 136 -20.56 1.11 4.61
N ASP A 137 -21.17 0.18 3.87
CA ASP A 137 -22.63 0.06 3.73
C ASP A 137 -23.28 -0.39 5.04
N ALA A 138 -22.62 -1.28 5.79
CA ALA A 138 -23.07 -1.71 7.10
C ALA A 138 -23.01 -0.58 8.15
N GLY A 139 -21.97 0.26 8.11
CA GLY A 139 -21.84 1.42 9.00
C GLY A 139 -22.82 2.55 8.69
N ALA A 140 -23.16 2.76 7.41
CA ALA A 140 -24.14 3.74 6.98
C ALA A 140 -25.59 3.36 7.37
N ALA A 141 -25.90 2.06 7.40
CA ALA A 141 -27.19 1.56 7.86
C ALA A 141 -27.40 1.78 9.37
N ASP A 142 -26.34 1.62 10.19
CA ASP A 142 -26.39 1.78 11.65
C ASP A 142 -26.54 3.26 12.07
N GLU A 143 -25.98 4.21 11.30
CA GLU A 143 -26.16 5.65 11.54
C GLU A 143 -27.55 6.19 11.13
N ALA A 144 -28.27 5.47 10.25
CA ALA A 144 -29.62 5.83 9.84
C ALA A 144 -30.69 5.44 10.88
N GLU A 145 -30.45 4.40 11.70
CA GLU A 145 -31.37 3.98 12.77
C GLU A 145 -31.34 4.91 14.00
N VAL A 146 -30.31 5.74 14.20
CA VAL A 146 -30.17 6.61 15.39
C VAL A 146 -30.89 7.96 15.23
N LYS A 147 -31.51 8.26 14.08
CA LYS A 147 -32.18 9.55 13.80
C LYS A 147 -33.71 9.55 13.91
N GLU A 148 -34.32 8.48 14.41
CA GLU A 148 -35.75 8.46 14.75
C GLU A 148 -35.94 8.36 16.28
N ASP A 149 -35.82 9.48 17.00
CA ASP A 149 -36.47 9.73 18.31
C ASP A 149 -36.42 11.23 18.69
#